data_AF-A0ABD0PX20-F1
#
_entry.id   AF-A0ABD0PX20-F1
#
_cell.length_a   1.000
_cell.length_b   1.000
_cell.length_c   1.000
_cell.angle_alpha   90.00
_cell.angle_beta   90.00
_cell.angle_gamma   90.00
#
_symmetry.space_group_name_H-M   'P 1'
#
loop_
_entity.id
_entity.type
_entity.pdbx_description
1 polymer ?
#
loop_
_entity_poly.entity_id
_entity_poly.type
_entity_poly.pdbx_seq_one_letter_code
_entity_poly.pdbx_strand_id
1 'polypeptide(L)'
;GLLMSTLWIEWSMVAVGFKVWAGVCYGQRTQAHFIDGILNAQRYCDEILRPIVPFIHDHHLMLQHDNAQPYVARICTQFLETENIPVLAWAAYSPDMSSIEHVRDALDRRIRRRVPVPANIQQLRTPIEEEWTNIPKATINNLVNSMRRRCVALREVNGGHTRY
;
A
#
# COMPACT_ATOMS: atom_id res chain seq x y z
N GLY A 1 -5.67 -14.51 2.88
CA GLY A 1 -6.25 -13.15 2.97
C GLY A 1 -5.85 -12.30 1.77
N LEU A 2 -6.28 -11.05 1.65
CA LEU A 2 -5.74 -10.11 0.66
C LEU A 2 -4.75 -9.20 1.39
N LEU A 3 -3.49 -9.15 0.94
CA LEU A 3 -2.56 -8.07 1.28
C LEU A 3 -2.75 -6.98 0.25
N MET A 4 -3.34 -5.89 0.69
CA MET A 4 -3.28 -4.68 -0.10
C MET A 4 -1.94 -4.03 0.19
N SER A 5 -1.04 -4.09 -0.77
CA SER A 5 0.13 -3.23 -0.77
C SER A 5 -0.21 -1.96 -1.51
N THR A 6 0.09 -0.84 -0.87
CA THR A 6 0.04 0.45 -1.56
C THR A 6 1.24 0.52 -2.46
N LEU A 7 1.03 0.82 -3.74
CA LEU A 7 2.04 1.50 -4.51
C LEU A 7 1.52 2.88 -4.92
N TRP A 8 2.47 3.81 -4.75
CA TRP A 8 2.49 5.26 -4.93
C TRP A 8 1.23 6.11 -4.92
N ILE A 9 1.24 7.05 -3.98
CA ILE A 9 0.75 8.41 -4.26
C ILE A 9 1.81 9.39 -3.78
N GLU A 10 2.21 10.31 -4.65
CA GLU A 10 2.91 11.54 -4.25
C GLU A 10 2.17 12.17 -3.06
N TRP A 11 2.78 12.17 -1.89
CA TRP A 11 2.26 12.91 -0.76
C TRP A 11 2.43 14.41 -1.04
N SER A 12 1.33 15.11 -1.32
CA SER A 12 1.32 16.57 -1.42
C SER A 12 1.39 17.27 -0.06
N MET A 13 1.64 16.54 1.03
CA MET A 13 1.83 17.18 2.34
C MET A 13 3.26 17.61 2.63
N VAL A 14 4.27 17.05 1.96
CA VAL A 14 5.62 17.62 1.96
C VAL A 14 6.27 17.38 0.61
N ALA A 15 6.33 18.44 -0.18
CA ALA A 15 7.34 18.53 -1.23
C ALA A 15 8.72 18.33 -0.59
N VAL A 16 9.51 17.43 -1.19
CA VAL A 16 10.94 17.14 -0.95
C VAL A 16 11.20 16.12 0.18
N GLY A 17 12.05 15.10 -0.05
CA GLY A 17 12.60 14.20 0.99
C GLY A 17 12.63 12.70 0.68
N PHE A 18 11.53 12.00 0.95
CA PHE A 18 11.44 10.53 0.92
C PHE A 18 10.03 10.04 0.55
N LYS A 19 9.90 8.75 0.24
CA LYS A 19 8.61 8.06 0.01
C LYS A 19 8.34 7.08 1.15
N VAL A 20 7.09 6.68 1.32
CA VAL A 20 6.70 5.69 2.31
C VAL A 20 5.93 4.57 1.62
N TRP A 21 6.34 3.33 1.87
CA TRP A 21 5.60 2.13 1.49
C TRP A 21 5.00 1.48 2.72
N ALA A 22 3.74 1.06 2.64
CA ALA A 22 3.11 0.27 3.68
C ALA A 22 1.96 -0.57 3.10
N GLY A 23 1.73 -1.73 3.69
CA GLY A 23 0.68 -2.66 3.34
C GLY A 23 -0.31 -2.88 4.48
N VAL A 24 -1.56 -3.18 4.12
CA VAL A 24 -2.62 -3.54 5.06
C VAL A 24 -3.29 -4.84 4.64
N CYS A 25 -3.64 -5.67 5.62
CA CYS A 25 -4.50 -6.83 5.40
C CYS A 25 -5.48 -6.95 6.57
N TYR A 26 -6.38 -7.93 6.51
CA TYR A 26 -7.43 -8.05 7.52
C TYR A 26 -6.82 -8.22 8.92
N GLY A 27 -7.11 -7.29 9.83
CA GLY A 27 -6.65 -7.28 11.21
C GLY A 27 -5.19 -6.85 11.43
N GLN A 28 -4.41 -6.64 10.36
CA GLN A 28 -2.96 -6.45 10.43
C GLN A 28 -2.48 -5.36 9.46
N ARG A 29 -1.25 -4.90 9.66
CA ARG A 29 -0.53 -3.96 8.78
C ARG A 29 0.96 -4.25 8.82
N THR A 30 1.68 -3.92 7.76
CA THR A 30 3.14 -3.95 7.77
C THR A 30 3.69 -2.77 8.58
N GLN A 31 5.00 -2.73 8.82
CA GLN A 31 5.65 -1.49 9.20
C GLN A 31 5.62 -0.48 8.03
N ALA A 32 5.80 0.80 8.34
CA ALA A 32 6.01 1.83 7.32
C ALA A 32 7.48 1.79 6.88
N HIS A 33 7.73 1.65 5.58
CA HIS A 33 9.08 1.59 5.00
C HIS A 33 9.40 2.92 4.34
N PHE A 34 10.42 3.63 4.86
CA PHE A 34 10.87 4.91 4.33
C PHE A 34 11.90 4.70 3.23
N ILE A 35 11.70 5.38 2.11
CA ILE A 35 12.49 5.20 0.90
C ILE A 35 13.08 6.56 0.52
N ASP A 36 14.38 6.69 0.70
CA ASP A 36 15.11 7.88 0.29
C ASP A 36 15.42 7.80 -1.22
N GLY A 37 15.18 8.91 -1.92
CA GLY A 37 15.48 9.05 -3.35
C GLY A 37 14.57 8.26 -4.30
N ILE A 38 15.12 7.88 -5.46
CA ILE A 38 14.37 7.17 -6.51
C ILE A 38 14.29 5.68 -6.18
N LEU A 39 13.07 5.14 -6.18
CA LEU A 39 12.80 3.71 -6.03
C LEU A 39 12.77 3.07 -7.41
N ASN A 40 13.86 2.43 -7.81
CA ASN A 40 13.90 1.63 -9.03
C ASN A 40 13.43 0.19 -8.75
N ALA A 41 13.27 -0.62 -9.80
CA ALA A 41 12.77 -1.99 -9.68
C ALA A 41 13.64 -2.89 -8.79
N GLN A 42 14.97 -2.79 -8.87
CA GLN A 42 15.89 -3.58 -8.03
C GLN A 42 15.70 -3.23 -6.55
N ARG A 43 15.71 -1.93 -6.22
CA ARG A 43 15.46 -1.45 -4.85
C ARG A 43 14.08 -1.85 -4.36
N TYR A 44 13.08 -1.87 -5.23
CA TYR A 44 11.75 -2.37 -4.86
C TYR A 44 11.79 -3.86 -4.48
N CYS A 45 12.50 -4.71 -5.22
CA CYS A 45 12.69 -6.10 -4.81
C CYS A 45 13.39 -6.22 -3.45
N ASP A 46 14.50 -5.51 -3.27
CA ASP A 46 15.37 -5.73 -2.11
C ASP A 46 14.88 -5.04 -0.83
N GLU A 47 14.34 -3.82 -0.95
CA GLU A 47 13.92 -3.00 0.19
C GLU A 47 12.46 -3.21 0.56
N ILE A 48 11.62 -3.69 -0.37
CA ILE A 48 10.18 -3.83 -0.16
C ILE A 48 9.71 -5.28 -0.28
N LEU A 49 9.87 -5.91 -1.44
CA LEU A 49 9.30 -7.25 -1.66
C LEU A 49 9.95 -8.31 -0.76
N ARG A 50 11.29 -8.36 -0.71
CA ARG A 50 12.04 -9.34 0.06
C ARG A 50 11.71 -9.28 1.56
N PRO A 51 11.65 -8.10 2.22
CA PRO A 51 11.26 -8.03 3.62
C PRO A 51 9.82 -8.45 3.93
N ILE A 52 8.88 -8.31 2.98
CA ILE A 52 7.47 -8.63 3.23
C ILE A 52 7.08 -10.07 2.90
N VAL A 53 7.95 -10.85 2.26
CA VAL A 53 7.70 -12.26 1.92
C VAL A 53 7.25 -13.09 3.13
N PRO A 54 7.93 -13.06 4.29
CA PRO A 54 7.49 -13.83 5.46
C PRO A 54 6.08 -13.41 5.92
N PHE A 55 5.81 -12.10 5.96
CA PHE A 55 4.50 -11.59 6.36
C PHE A 55 3.37 -12.06 5.42
N ILE A 56 3.65 -12.13 4.11
CA ILE A 56 2.72 -12.64 3.11
C ILE A 56 2.43 -14.12 3.34
N HIS A 57 3.45 -14.93 3.56
CA HIS A 57 3.28 -16.37 3.78
C HIS A 57 2.56 -16.69 5.09
N ASP A 58 2.97 -16.05 6.20
CA ASP A 58 2.39 -16.27 7.53
C ASP A 58 0.88 -15.98 7.58
N HIS A 59 0.41 -15.09 6.72
CA HIS A 59 -0.98 -14.67 6.66
C HIS A 59 -1.71 -15.19 5.40
N HIS A 60 -1.06 -16.05 4.61
CA HIS A 60 -1.55 -16.61 3.35
C HIS A 60 -2.16 -15.54 2.43
N LEU A 61 -1.39 -14.49 2.15
CA LEU A 61 -1.89 -13.31 1.47
C LEU A 61 -1.68 -13.36 -0.04
N MET A 62 -2.61 -12.75 -0.76
CA MET A 62 -2.44 -12.36 -2.16
C MET A 62 -2.03 -10.89 -2.21
N LEU A 63 -0.98 -10.57 -2.96
CA LEU A 63 -0.47 -9.22 -3.13
C LEU A 63 -1.34 -8.46 -4.13
N GLN A 64 -1.87 -7.30 -3.73
CA GLN A 64 -2.42 -6.32 -4.64
C GLN A 64 -1.52 -5.09 -4.61
N HIS A 65 -1.08 -4.62 -5.77
CA HIS A 65 -0.32 -3.38 -5.95
C HIS A 65 -0.83 -2.63 -7.19
N ASP A 66 -0.42 -1.37 -7.36
CA ASP A 66 -0.68 -0.63 -8.59
C ASP A 66 0.24 -1.15 -9.73
N ASN A 67 -0.13 -0.84 -10.98
CA ASN A 67 0.69 -1.21 -12.15
C ASN A 67 1.77 -0.15 -12.44
N ALA A 68 2.31 0.58 -11.45
CA ALA A 68 3.37 1.54 -11.75
C ALA A 68 4.65 0.84 -12.26
N GLN A 69 5.43 1.58 -13.04
CA GLN A 69 6.54 1.05 -13.84
C GLN A 69 7.56 0.16 -13.10
N PRO A 70 7.96 0.39 -11.83
CA PRO A 70 8.91 -0.49 -11.17
C PRO A 70 8.34 -1.88 -10.88
N TYR A 71 7.02 -2.07 -10.89
CA TYR A 71 6.36 -3.26 -10.35
C TYR A 71 6.06 -4.32 -11.39
N VAL A 72 5.82 -3.84 -12.61
CA VAL A 72 5.72 -4.68 -13.81
C VAL A 72 7.09 -4.96 -14.41
N ALA A 73 8.17 -4.44 -13.81
CA ALA A 73 9.51 -4.78 -14.23
C ALA A 73 9.74 -6.30 -14.11
N ARG A 74 10.44 -6.87 -15.10
CA ARG A 74 10.71 -8.31 -15.17
C ARG A 74 11.33 -8.87 -13.89
N ILE A 75 12.20 -8.09 -13.24
CA ILE A 75 12.85 -8.52 -12.00
C ILE A 75 11.85 -8.68 -10.84
N CYS A 76 10.86 -7.81 -10.74
CA CYS A 76 9.86 -7.86 -9.67
C CYS A 76 8.86 -8.98 -9.92
N THR A 77 8.41 -9.15 -11.16
CA THR A 77 7.50 -10.25 -11.53
C THR A 77 8.16 -11.61 -11.34
N GLN A 78 9.40 -11.80 -11.80
CA GLN A 78 10.16 -13.05 -11.58
C GLN A 78 10.44 -13.31 -10.10
N PHE A 79 10.70 -12.26 -9.30
CA PHE A 79 10.86 -12.41 -7.86
C PHE A 79 9.58 -12.95 -7.21
N LEU A 80 8.43 -12.33 -7.51
CA LEU A 80 7.13 -12.76 -6.97
C LEU A 80 6.76 -14.19 -7.39
N GLU A 81 7.07 -14.56 -8.63
CA GLU A 81 6.89 -15.93 -9.13
C GLU A 81 7.78 -16.94 -8.39
N THR A 82 9.05 -16.59 -8.17
CA THR A 82 10.03 -17.45 -7.48
C THR A 82 9.67 -17.67 -6.01
N GLU A 83 9.12 -16.64 -5.37
CA GLU A 83 8.65 -16.69 -3.97
C GLU A 83 7.21 -17.26 -3.86
N ASN A 84 6.62 -17.73 -4.97
CA ASN A 84 5.24 -18.25 -5.03
C ASN A 84 4.19 -17.28 -4.45
N ILE A 85 4.37 -15.97 -4.65
CA ILE A 85 3.46 -14.94 -4.15
C ILE A 85 2.36 -14.70 -5.18
N PRO A 86 1.08 -15.03 -4.87
CA PRO A 86 0.00 -14.77 -5.79
C PRO A 86 -0.26 -13.26 -5.86
N VAL A 87 -0.32 -12.73 -7.09
CA VAL A 87 -0.63 -11.32 -7.36
C VAL A 87 -2.06 -11.22 -7.88
N LEU A 88 -2.82 -10.27 -7.34
CA LEU A 88 -4.17 -9.98 -7.81
C LEU A 88 -4.08 -9.34 -9.20
N ALA A 89 -4.64 -10.01 -10.21
CA ALA A 89 -4.76 -9.45 -11.56
C ALA A 89 -5.64 -8.18 -11.52
N TRP A 90 -5.03 -7.03 -11.76
CA TRP A 90 -5.66 -5.71 -11.62
C TRP A 90 -5.52 -4.90 -12.91
N ALA A 91 -6.61 -4.28 -13.38
CA ALA A 91 -6.57 -3.42 -14.56
C ALA A 91 -5.86 -2.09 -14.23
N ALA A 92 -4.91 -1.68 -15.08
CA ALA A 92 -4.04 -0.51 -14.84
C ALA A 92 -4.77 0.85 -14.72
N TYR A 93 -6.06 0.92 -15.05
CA TYR A 93 -6.79 2.17 -15.23
C TYR A 93 -8.09 2.25 -14.41
N SER A 94 -8.11 1.74 -13.18
CA SER A 94 -9.23 1.94 -12.26
C SER A 94 -8.83 2.74 -11.01
N PRO A 95 -8.62 4.07 -11.11
CA PRO A 95 -8.34 4.94 -9.98
C PRO A 95 -9.41 4.86 -8.88
N ASP A 96 -10.68 4.73 -9.28
CA ASP A 96 -11.86 4.61 -8.40
C ASP A 96 -11.78 3.42 -7.45
N MET A 97 -10.92 2.45 -7.78
CA MET A 97 -10.75 1.22 -7.06
C MET A 97 -9.66 1.29 -6.00
N SER A 98 -8.81 2.32 -5.94
CA SER A 98 -7.75 2.43 -4.93
C SER A 98 -8.31 2.95 -3.61
N SER A 99 -8.97 2.08 -2.83
CA SER A 99 -9.52 2.46 -1.53
C SER A 99 -8.47 3.01 -0.55
N ILE A 100 -7.19 2.74 -0.80
CA ILE A 100 -6.06 3.12 0.03
C ILE A 100 -5.94 4.63 0.25
N GLU A 101 -6.50 5.44 -0.66
CA GLU A 101 -6.66 6.89 -0.48
C GLU A 101 -7.35 7.22 0.85
N HIS A 102 -8.33 6.41 1.30
CA HIS A 102 -8.97 6.62 2.59
C HIS A 102 -8.03 6.41 3.78
N VAL A 103 -7.11 5.44 3.70
CA VAL A 103 -6.11 5.22 4.76
C VAL A 103 -5.06 6.32 4.74
N ARG A 104 -4.64 6.73 3.55
CA ARG A 104 -3.74 7.86 3.36
C ARG A 104 -4.31 9.13 3.98
N ASP A 105 -5.56 9.46 3.66
CA ASP A 105 -6.30 10.59 4.24
C ASP A 105 -6.41 10.51 5.76
N ALA A 106 -6.68 9.32 6.30
CA ALA A 106 -6.77 9.12 7.74
C ALA A 106 -5.41 9.37 8.43
N LEU A 107 -4.32 8.93 7.81
CA LEU A 107 -2.96 9.15 8.28
C LEU A 107 -2.58 10.64 8.20
N ASP A 108 -2.89 11.31 7.09
CA ASP A 108 -2.68 12.74 6.86
C ASP A 108 -3.34 13.59 7.94
N ARG A 109 -4.64 13.38 8.17
CA ARG A 109 -5.40 14.10 9.20
C ARG A 109 -4.85 13.86 10.60
N ARG A 110 -4.36 12.65 10.89
CA ARG A 110 -3.75 12.32 12.18
C ARG A 110 -2.44 13.07 12.40
N ILE A 111 -1.56 13.07 11.40
CA ILE A 111 -0.27 13.78 11.45
C ILE A 111 -0.49 15.29 11.63
N ARG A 112 -1.46 15.89 10.91
CA ARG A 112 -1.81 17.31 11.05
C ARG A 112 -2.38 17.70 12.41
N ARG A 113 -2.92 16.75 13.17
CA ARG A 113 -3.50 16.98 14.51
C ARG A 113 -2.48 16.86 15.64
N ARG A 114 -1.25 16.45 15.34
CA ARG A 114 -0.20 16.31 16.36
C ARG A 114 0.24 17.67 16.87
N VAL A 115 0.70 17.70 18.12
CA VAL A 115 1.21 18.90 18.78
C VAL A 115 2.60 18.57 19.36
N PRO A 116 3.67 19.24 18.90
CA PRO A 116 3.70 20.19 17.79
C PRO A 116 3.41 19.49 16.45
N VAL A 117 2.88 20.24 15.48
CA VAL A 117 2.75 19.75 14.10
C VAL A 117 4.17 19.59 13.54
N PRO A 118 4.52 18.43 12.96
CA PRO A 118 5.85 18.23 12.38
C PRO A 118 6.14 19.29 11.31
N ALA A 119 7.24 20.02 11.46
CA ALA A 119 7.53 21.20 10.64
C ALA A 119 8.50 20.89 9.48
N ASN A 120 9.14 19.72 9.47
CA ASN A 120 10.07 19.33 8.41
C ASN A 120 10.14 17.80 8.22
N ILE A 121 10.78 17.39 7.12
CA ILE A 121 10.96 16.00 6.68
C ILE A 121 11.60 15.13 7.77
N GLN A 122 12.65 15.63 8.43
CA GLN A 122 13.36 14.87 9.47
C GLN A 122 12.46 14.58 10.67
N GLN A 123 11.52 15.48 10.96
CA GLN A 123 10.53 15.33 12.02
C GLN A 123 9.32 14.47 11.63
N LEU A 124 9.19 14.01 10.37
CA LEU A 124 7.99 13.31 9.91
C LEU A 124 8.06 11.78 10.02
N ARG A 125 9.25 11.18 10.06
CA ARG A 125 9.37 9.71 10.07
C ARG A 125 8.71 9.09 11.30
N THR A 126 9.13 9.51 12.49
CA THR A 126 8.55 9.01 13.75
C THR A 126 7.04 9.27 13.83
N PRO A 127 6.53 10.47 13.47
CA PRO A 127 5.10 10.68 13.49
C PRO A 127 4.29 9.82 12.53
N ILE A 128 4.84 9.51 11.36
CA ILE A 128 4.22 8.61 10.39
C ILE A 128 4.15 7.18 10.96
N GLU A 129 5.24 6.66 11.52
CA GLU A 129 5.28 5.30 12.10
C GLU A 129 4.28 5.13 13.25
N GLU A 130 4.24 6.10 14.15
CA GLU A 130 3.33 6.08 15.30
C GLU A 130 1.88 6.18 14.86
N GLU A 131 1.54 7.14 13.99
CA GLU A 131 0.16 7.29 13.52
C GLU A 131 -0.29 6.11 12.65
N TRP A 132 0.62 5.54 11.85
CA TRP A 132 0.38 4.31 11.10
C TRP A 132 0.03 3.15 12.05
N THR A 133 0.77 3.03 13.15
CA THR A 133 0.52 2.02 14.19
C THR A 133 -0.75 2.32 14.99
N ASN A 134 -1.17 3.59 15.07
CA ASN A 134 -2.39 4.01 15.76
C ASN A 134 -3.65 3.99 14.89
N ILE A 135 -3.56 3.66 13.59
CA ILE A 135 -4.75 3.46 12.75
C ILE A 135 -5.61 2.34 13.37
N PRO A 136 -6.91 2.58 13.64
CA PRO A 136 -7.76 1.55 14.23
C PRO A 136 -7.88 0.34 13.31
N LYS A 137 -7.83 -0.87 13.88
CA LYS A 137 -8.04 -2.12 13.12
C LYS A 137 -9.38 -2.11 12.36
N ALA A 138 -10.41 -1.48 12.93
CA ALA A 138 -11.71 -1.32 12.28
C ALA A 138 -11.60 -0.54 10.95
N THR A 139 -10.78 0.52 10.91
CA THR A 139 -10.52 1.29 9.68
C THR A 139 -9.87 0.40 8.62
N ILE A 140 -8.85 -0.37 9.01
CA ILE A 140 -8.16 -1.32 8.12
C ILE A 140 -9.12 -2.41 7.62
N ASN A 141 -9.92 -3.00 8.50
CA ASN A 141 -10.86 -4.06 8.13
C ASN A 141 -11.94 -3.55 7.17
N ASN A 142 -12.48 -2.36 7.42
CA ASN A 142 -13.47 -1.73 6.55
C ASN A 142 -12.90 -1.49 5.15
N LEU A 143 -11.63 -1.10 5.05
CA LEU A 143 -10.92 -0.95 3.79
C LEU A 143 -10.81 -2.27 3.04
N VAL A 144 -10.23 -3.29 3.68
CA VAL A 144 -10.01 -4.61 3.08
C VAL A 144 -11.33 -5.23 2.65
N ASN A 145 -12.39 -5.08 3.45
CA ASN A 145 -13.74 -5.53 3.11
C ASN A 145 -14.33 -4.76 1.92
N SER A 146 -14.17 -3.44 1.89
CA SER A 146 -14.59 -2.62 0.75
C SER A 146 -13.94 -3.10 -0.53
N MET A 147 -12.64 -3.37 -0.49
CA MET A 147 -11.88 -3.84 -1.65
C MET A 147 -12.28 -5.21 -2.10
N ARG A 148 -12.46 -6.15 -1.17
CA ARG A 148 -13.04 -7.46 -1.51
C ARG A 148 -14.36 -7.31 -2.25
N ARG A 149 -15.27 -6.44 -1.77
CA ARG A 149 -16.56 -6.20 -2.45
C ARG A 149 -16.38 -5.62 -3.85
N ARG A 150 -15.47 -4.67 -4.03
CA ARG A 150 -15.20 -4.10 -5.34
C ARG A 150 -14.57 -5.11 -6.31
N CYS A 151 -13.63 -5.95 -5.84
CA CYS A 151 -13.05 -7.03 -6.64
C CYS A 151 -14.11 -8.03 -7.10
N VAL A 152 -15.03 -8.40 -6.21
CA VAL A 152 -16.16 -9.28 -6.54
C VAL A 152 -17.06 -8.63 -7.59
N ALA A 153 -17.43 -7.36 -7.39
CA ALA A 153 -18.27 -6.62 -8.33
C ALA A 153 -17.63 -6.52 -9.73
N LEU A 154 -16.33 -6.23 -9.82
CA LEU A 154 -15.60 -6.18 -11.10
C LEU A 154 -15.62 -7.52 -11.84
N ARG A 155 -15.44 -8.63 -11.10
CA ARG A 155 -15.48 -9.97 -11.67
C ARG A 155 -16.88 -10.29 -12.24
N GLU A 156 -17.93 -9.80 -11.59
CA GLU A 156 -19.32 -10.03 -12.03
C GLU A 156 -19.70 -9.22 -13.27
N VAL A 157 -19.11 -8.04 -13.47
CA VAL A 157 -19.40 -7.17 -14.64
C VAL A 157 -18.45 -7.38 -15.82
N ASN A 158 -17.52 -8.33 -15.74
CA ASN A 158 -16.52 -8.63 -16.78
C ASN A 158 -15.79 -7.37 -17.33
N GLY A 159 -15.50 -6.40 -16.45
CA GLY A 159 -14.88 -5.12 -16.81
C GLY A 159 -15.84 -3.95 -17.14
N GLY A 160 -17.16 -4.13 -16.99
CA GLY A 160 -18.15 -3.06 -17.08
C GLY A 160 -18.13 -2.09 -15.88
N HIS A 161 -18.92 -1.01 -15.95
CA HIS A 161 -18.98 0.00 -14.88
C HIS A 161 -19.58 -0.57 -13.58
N THR A 162 -18.87 -0.39 -12.47
CA THR A 162 -19.37 -0.67 -11.12
C THR A 162 -20.06 0.54 -10.51
N ARG A 163 -20.87 0.35 -9.45
CA ARG A 163 -21.46 1.46 -8.66
C ARG A 163 -20.45 2.24 -7.80
N TYR A 164 -19.17 1.94 -7.96
CA TYR A 164 -18.04 2.50 -7.21
C TYR A 164 -17.24 3.38 -8.15
#